data_AF-A0AAE0JYQ3-F1
#
_entry.id   AF-A0AAE0JYQ3-F1
#
_cell.length_a   1.000
_cell.length_b   1.000
_cell.length_c   1.000
_cell.angle_alpha   90.00
_cell.angle_beta   90.00
_cell.angle_gamma   90.00
#
_symmetry.space_group_name_H-M   'P 1'
#
loop_
_entity.id
_entity.type
_entity.pdbx_description
1 polymer ?
#
loop_
_entity_poly.entity_id
_entity_poly.type
_entity_poly.pdbx_seq_one_letter_code
_entity_poly.pdbx_strand_id
1 'polypeptide(L)'
;FEPEHQASQGEEDEEEPEQPLLGPWSAAAVLVAVTVLISFHADYMVSSIDALVATGKISKNFIGLILIPIVGNAAEHIIAYVVAVKNKMDLAMGVAIGSSIQIALLVTPSLVMLGWAIGQPMTLHFETCEFSHLTSG
;
A
#
# COMPACT_ATOMS: atom_id res chain seq x y z
N PHE A 1 -12.96 32.00 -30.04
CA PHE A 1 -12.60 32.46 -28.68
C PHE A 1 -13.74 32.02 -27.79
N GLU A 2 -13.48 30.93 -27.08
CA GLU A 2 -14.35 30.17 -26.16
C GLU A 2 -15.19 31.00 -25.19
N PRO A 3 -16.22 30.35 -24.64
CA PRO A 3 -16.06 29.91 -23.25
C PRO A 3 -16.22 28.39 -23.12
N GLU A 4 -15.23 27.76 -22.49
CA GLU A 4 -15.29 26.39 -22.01
C GLU A 4 -16.28 26.30 -20.85
N HIS A 5 -17.27 25.43 -20.97
CA HIS A 5 -18.10 25.01 -19.84
C HIS A 5 -17.97 23.51 -19.67
N GLN A 6 -16.95 23.15 -18.90
CA GLN A 6 -16.77 21.84 -18.31
C GLN A 6 -17.87 21.65 -17.26
N ALA A 7 -18.87 20.85 -17.61
CA ALA A 7 -19.83 20.30 -16.67
C ALA A 7 -20.12 18.86 -17.09
N SER A 8 -19.19 17.96 -16.80
CA SER A 8 -19.53 16.54 -16.72
C SER A 8 -20.23 16.34 -15.37
N GLN A 9 -21.56 16.37 -15.40
CA GLN A 9 -22.40 16.02 -14.27
C GLN A 9 -22.08 14.57 -13.86
N GLY A 10 -21.80 14.40 -12.58
CA GLY A 10 -21.62 13.08 -11.97
C GLY A 10 -22.93 12.29 -12.07
N GLU A 11 -22.83 11.10 -12.65
CA GLU A 11 -23.79 10.05 -12.41
C GLU A 11 -23.50 9.51 -11.00
N GLU A 12 -24.17 10.08 -10.01
CA GLU A 12 -24.31 9.48 -8.68
C GLU A 12 -25.17 8.22 -8.84
N ASP A 13 -24.49 7.09 -9.04
CA ASP A 13 -25.10 5.77 -8.97
C ASP A 13 -25.53 5.56 -7.51
N GLU A 14 -26.83 5.68 -7.25
CA GLU A 14 -27.45 5.45 -5.95
C GLU A 14 -27.09 4.04 -5.45
N GLU A 15 -26.10 3.95 -4.55
CA GLU A 15 -25.79 2.70 -3.86
C GLU A 15 -26.99 2.33 -2.98
N GLU A 16 -27.71 1.27 -3.35
CA GLU A 16 -28.65 0.60 -2.44
C GLU A 16 -27.91 0.32 -1.12
N PRO A 17 -28.49 0.63 0.05
CA PRO A 17 -27.81 0.43 1.32
C PRO A 17 -27.54 -1.06 1.53
N GLU A 18 -26.30 -1.49 1.27
CA GLU A 18 -25.82 -2.83 1.59
C GLU A 18 -25.99 -3.03 3.09
N GLN A 19 -26.96 -3.86 3.49
CA GLN A 19 -27.19 -4.16 4.90
C GLN A 19 -25.91 -4.82 5.45
N PRO A 20 -25.38 -4.37 6.60
CA PRO A 20 -24.16 -4.93 7.16
C PRO A 20 -24.31 -6.44 7.39
N LEU A 21 -23.57 -7.24 6.62
CA LEU A 21 -23.56 -8.71 6.73
C LEU A 21 -23.08 -9.20 8.11
N LEU A 22 -22.33 -8.35 8.84
CA LEU A 22 -21.78 -8.63 10.16
C LEU A 22 -22.13 -7.48 11.12
N GLY A 23 -22.55 -7.82 12.33
CA GLY A 23 -22.68 -6.85 13.41
C GLY A 23 -21.31 -6.27 13.79
N PRO A 24 -21.25 -5.06 14.40
CA PRO A 24 -20.00 -4.39 14.73
C PRO A 24 -19.08 -5.23 15.64
N TRP A 25 -19.67 -6.02 16.55
CA TRP A 25 -18.91 -6.90 17.44
C TRP A 25 -18.31 -8.11 16.72
N SER A 26 -19.05 -8.73 15.80
CA SER A 26 -18.53 -9.84 15.01
C SER A 26 -17.47 -9.38 14.01
N ALA A 27 -17.65 -8.18 13.42
CA ALA A 27 -16.64 -7.56 12.57
C ALA A 27 -15.35 -7.28 13.35
N ALA A 28 -15.44 -6.73 14.56
CA ALA A 28 -14.28 -6.50 15.42
C ALA A 28 -13.56 -7.80 15.79
N ALA A 29 -14.30 -8.86 16.14
CA ALA A 29 -13.72 -10.15 16.47
C ALA A 29 -12.98 -10.77 15.27
N VAL A 30 -13.57 -10.71 14.08
CA VAL A 30 -12.93 -11.19 12.84
C VAL A 30 -11.69 -10.37 12.51
N LEU A 31 -11.75 -9.03 12.64
CA LEU A 31 -10.61 -8.15 12.40
C LEU A 31 -9.42 -8.54 13.28
N VAL A 32 -9.63 -8.67 14.59
CA VAL A 32 -8.58 -9.08 15.54
C VAL A 32 -8.02 -10.46 15.20
N ALA A 33 -8.89 -11.43 14.91
CA ALA A 33 -8.46 -12.78 14.55
C ALA A 33 -7.59 -12.79 13.28
N VAL A 34 -8.00 -12.07 12.24
CA VAL A 34 -7.26 -11.94 10.98
C VAL A 34 -5.94 -11.20 11.20
N THR A 35 -5.92 -10.11 11.99
CA THR A 35 -4.68 -9.39 12.32
C THR A 35 -3.67 -10.31 13.00
N VAL A 36 -4.09 -11.14 13.95
CA VAL A 36 -3.21 -12.11 14.62
C VAL A 36 -2.67 -13.14 13.62
N LEU A 37 -3.53 -13.68 12.74
CA LEU A 37 -3.11 -14.63 11.71
C LEU A 37 -2.10 -14.02 10.72
N ILE A 38 -2.33 -12.78 10.30
CA ILE A 38 -1.41 -12.05 9.42
C ILE A 38 -0.07 -11.81 10.14
N SER A 39 -0.09 -11.47 11.43
CA SER A 39 1.13 -11.29 12.22
C SER A 39 2.01 -12.54 12.22
N PHE A 40 1.41 -13.74 12.38
CA PHE A 40 2.16 -14.99 12.29
C PHE A 40 2.73 -15.22 10.88
N HIS A 41 1.93 -14.97 9.83
CA HIS A 41 2.41 -15.12 8.46
C HIS A 41 3.53 -14.14 8.12
N ALA A 42 3.48 -12.90 8.64
CA ALA A 42 4.52 -11.91 8.45
C ALA A 42 5.85 -12.36 9.06
N ASP A 43 5.83 -12.97 10.25
CA ASP A 43 7.05 -13.50 10.89
C ASP A 43 7.69 -14.64 10.08
N TYR A 44 6.88 -15.61 9.64
CA TYR A 44 7.34 -16.68 8.74
C TYR A 44 7.86 -16.14 7.40
N MET A 45 7.22 -15.10 6.85
CA MET A 45 7.65 -14.45 5.62
C MET A 45 9.03 -13.83 5.82
N VAL A 46 9.24 -13.04 6.88
CA VAL A 46 10.53 -12.41 7.18
C VAL A 46 11.64 -13.45 7.36
N SER A 47 11.36 -14.54 8.08
CA SER A 47 12.31 -15.65 8.24
C SER A 47 12.69 -16.31 6.90
N SER A 48 11.71 -16.46 6.00
CA SER A 48 11.93 -17.00 4.66
C SER A 48 12.79 -16.07 3.79
N ILE A 49 12.70 -14.76 3.99
CA ILE A 49 13.56 -13.77 3.29
C ILE A 49 15.03 -14.01 3.63
N ASP A 50 15.37 -14.22 4.90
CA ASP A 50 16.75 -14.47 5.30
C ASP A 50 17.29 -15.78 4.70
N ALA A 51 16.45 -16.83 4.62
CA ALA A 51 16.81 -18.07 3.93
C ALA A 51 16.99 -17.89 2.41
N LEU A 52 16.14 -17.09 1.76
CA LEU A 52 16.26 -16.78 0.33
C LEU A 52 17.54 -15.98 0.04
N VAL A 53 17.86 -14.99 0.86
CA VAL A 53 19.10 -14.21 0.73
C VAL A 53 20.33 -15.09 0.91
N ALA A 54 20.27 -16.09 1.81
CA ALA A 54 21.36 -17.05 2.01
C ALA A 54 21.64 -17.94 0.78
N THR A 55 20.65 -18.18 -0.09
CA THR A 55 20.86 -18.89 -1.38
C THR A 55 21.58 -18.04 -2.44
N GLY A 56 21.81 -16.74 -2.18
CA GLY A 56 22.66 -15.85 -2.98
C GLY A 56 22.05 -15.35 -4.28
N LYS A 57 20.79 -15.71 -4.60
CA LYS A 57 20.16 -15.34 -5.88
C LYS A 57 19.46 -13.97 -5.86
N ILE A 58 19.05 -13.49 -4.68
CA ILE A 58 18.24 -12.28 -4.54
C ILE A 58 18.71 -11.50 -3.30
N SER A 59 18.84 -10.18 -3.42
CA SER A 59 19.26 -9.31 -2.32
C SER A 59 18.10 -8.98 -1.37
N LYS A 60 18.41 -8.75 -0.08
CA LYS A 60 17.43 -8.31 0.92
C LYS A 60 16.74 -7.00 0.52
N ASN A 61 17.48 -6.11 -0.15
CA ASN A 61 16.96 -4.84 -0.63
C ASN A 61 15.93 -5.00 -1.76
N PHE A 62 16.17 -5.90 -2.73
CA PHE A 62 15.20 -6.18 -3.79
C PHE A 62 13.89 -6.73 -3.23
N ILE A 63 13.98 -7.63 -2.25
CA ILE A 63 12.81 -8.24 -1.63
C ILE A 63 12.02 -7.19 -0.83
N GLY A 64 12.72 -6.37 -0.03
CA GLY A 64 12.10 -5.34 0.79
C GLY A 64 11.46 -4.20 -0.01
N LEU A 65 12.11 -3.74 -1.08
CA LEU A 65 11.65 -2.59 -1.87
C LEU A 65 10.69 -2.96 -3.02
N ILE A 66 10.78 -4.16 -3.58
CA ILE A 66 9.99 -4.56 -4.75
C ILE A 66 8.97 -5.64 -4.38
N LEU A 67 9.42 -6.76 -3.80
CA LEU A 67 8.57 -7.93 -3.61
C LEU A 67 7.52 -7.70 -2.52
N ILE A 68 7.90 -7.13 -1.37
CA ILE A 68 6.98 -6.86 -0.26
C ILE A 68 5.86 -5.87 -0.66
N PRO A 69 6.15 -4.70 -1.28
CA PRO A 69 5.08 -3.75 -1.66
C PRO A 69 4.11 -4.31 -2.69
N ILE A 70 4.60 -5.12 -3.65
CA ILE A 70 3.73 -5.77 -4.65
C ILE A 70 2.74 -6.71 -3.97
N VAL A 71 3.21 -7.58 -3.07
CA VAL A 71 2.34 -8.54 -2.38
C VAL A 71 1.40 -7.82 -1.40
N GLY A 72 1.91 -6.83 -0.66
CA GLY A 72 1.13 -6.05 0.31
C GLY A 72 -0.01 -5.26 -0.33
N ASN A 73 0.23 -4.69 -1.52
CA ASN A 73 -0.77 -3.90 -2.24
C ASN A 73 -1.53 -4.71 -3.31
N ALA A 74 -1.27 -6.02 -3.46
CA ALA A 74 -1.89 -6.84 -4.48
C ALA A 74 -3.42 -6.89 -4.34
N ALA A 75 -3.93 -7.04 -3.12
CA ALA A 75 -5.36 -7.09 -2.85
C ALA A 75 -6.06 -5.80 -3.28
N GLU A 76 -5.42 -4.67 -3.04
CA GLU A 76 -5.93 -3.36 -3.42
C GLU A 76 -5.95 -3.18 -4.94
N HIS A 77 -4.88 -3.57 -5.64
CA HIS A 77 -4.85 -3.59 -7.10
C HIS A 77 -5.92 -4.51 -7.71
N ILE A 78 -6.21 -5.65 -7.08
CA ILE A 78 -7.27 -6.56 -7.51
C ILE A 78 -8.64 -5.90 -7.36
N ILE A 79 -8.90 -5.23 -6.24
CA ILE A 79 -10.15 -4.48 -6.01
C ILE A 79 -10.27 -3.34 -7.03
N ALA A 80 -9.22 -2.55 -7.22
CA ALA A 80 -9.19 -1.47 -8.22
C ALA A 80 -9.44 -2.01 -9.63
N TYR A 81 -8.86 -3.16 -10.00
CA TYR A 81 -9.12 -3.82 -11.28
C TYR A 81 -10.58 -4.25 -11.42
N VAL A 82 -11.16 -4.90 -10.40
CA VAL A 82 -12.57 -5.34 -10.42
C VAL A 82 -13.54 -4.15 -10.52
N VAL A 83 -13.23 -3.04 -9.84
CA VAL A 83 -14.01 -1.79 -9.89
C VAL A 83 -13.85 -1.07 -11.23
N ALA A 84 -12.63 -1.07 -11.81
CA ALA A 84 -12.37 -0.52 -13.13
C ALA A 84 -13.11 -1.29 -14.24
N VAL A 85 -13.20 -2.61 -14.15
CA VAL A 85 -13.98 -3.45 -15.08
C VAL A 85 -15.48 -3.15 -15.00
N LYS A 86 -15.97 -2.59 -13.89
CA LYS A 86 -17.34 -2.09 -13.72
C LYS A 86 -17.54 -0.65 -14.23
N ASN A 87 -16.59 -0.10 -14.97
CA ASN A 87 -16.61 1.25 -15.55
C ASN A 87 -16.71 2.40 -14.52
N LYS A 88 -16.38 2.14 -13.25
CA LYS A 88 -16.34 3.13 -12.15
C LYS A 88 -14.91 3.62 -11.90
N MET A 89 -14.35 4.31 -12.90
CA MET A 89 -12.95 4.76 -12.88
C MET A 89 -12.65 5.74 -11.72
N ASP A 90 -13.63 6.55 -11.31
CA ASP A 90 -13.47 7.51 -10.20
C ASP A 90 -13.31 6.81 -8.84
N LEU A 91 -14.01 5.70 -8.60
CA LEU A 91 -13.79 4.88 -7.40
C LEU A 91 -12.40 4.21 -7.43
N ALA A 92 -11.96 3.73 -8.60
CA ALA A 92 -10.64 3.13 -8.75
C ALA A 92 -9.50 4.15 -8.50
N MET A 93 -9.64 5.39 -9.00
CA MET A 93 -8.70 6.48 -8.71
C MET A 93 -8.72 6.86 -7.22
N GLY A 94 -9.90 6.94 -6.61
CA GLY A 94 -10.05 7.26 -5.18
C GLY A 94 -9.32 6.27 -4.28
N VAL A 95 -9.45 4.96 -4.54
CA VAL A 95 -8.74 3.90 -3.82
C VAL A 95 -7.22 4.04 -3.98
N ALA A 96 -6.73 4.14 -5.23
CA ALA A 96 -5.29 4.19 -5.52
C ALA A 96 -4.59 5.43 -4.93
N ILE A 97 -5.22 6.60 -5.04
CA ILE A 97 -4.69 7.86 -4.47
C ILE A 97 -4.73 7.78 -2.93
N GLY A 98 -5.83 7.27 -2.36
CA GLY A 98 -6.01 7.14 -0.92
C GLY A 98 -4.93 6.28 -0.26
N SER A 99 -4.64 5.11 -0.83
CA SER A 99 -3.58 4.21 -0.32
C SER A 99 -2.19 4.82 -0.46
N SER A 100 -1.89 5.48 -1.58
CA SER A 100 -0.61 6.17 -1.79
C SER A 100 -0.38 7.25 -0.74
N ILE A 101 -1.40 8.06 -0.45
CA ILE A 101 -1.33 9.11 0.58
C ILE A 101 -1.19 8.51 1.99
N GLN A 102 -1.91 7.43 2.30
CA GLN A 102 -1.79 6.74 3.58
C GLN A 102 -0.38 6.16 3.79
N ILE A 103 0.19 5.53 2.77
CA ILE A 103 1.54 4.98 2.84
C ILE A 103 2.57 6.10 3.02
N ALA A 104 2.45 7.20 2.27
CA ALA A 104 3.40 8.30 2.29
C ALA A 104 3.32 9.15 3.57
N LEU A 105 2.12 9.53 4.01
CA LEU A 105 1.93 10.48 5.10
C LEU A 105 1.70 9.83 6.47
N LEU A 106 1.31 8.55 6.52
CA LEU A 106 1.00 7.88 7.78
C LEU A 106 1.91 6.70 8.05
N VAL A 107 2.01 5.73 7.12
CA VAL A 107 2.76 4.49 7.34
C VAL A 107 4.27 4.78 7.44
N THR A 108 4.82 5.52 6.47
CA THR A 108 6.25 5.85 6.42
C THR A 108 6.75 6.62 7.65
N PRO A 109 6.14 7.76 8.06
CA PRO A 109 6.59 8.46 9.26
C PRO A 109 6.36 7.66 10.55
N SER A 110 5.31 6.84 10.63
CA SER A 110 5.08 5.97 11.78
C SER A 110 6.18 4.92 11.93
N LEU A 111 6.65 4.33 10.83
CA LEU A 111 7.77 3.38 10.82
C LEU A 111 9.09 4.04 11.26
N VAL A 112 9.35 5.28 10.83
CA VAL A 112 10.54 6.04 11.26
C VAL A 112 10.48 6.32 12.76
N MET A 113 9.35 6.79 13.27
CA MET A 113 9.17 7.05 14.71
C MET A 113 9.31 5.78 15.55
N LEU A 114 8.75 4.65 15.08
CA LEU A 114 8.87 3.36 15.75
C LEU A 114 10.32 2.84 15.73
N GLY A 115 11.04 3.03 14.62
CA GLY A 115 12.46 2.72 14.51
C GLY A 115 13.29 3.46 15.57
N TRP A 116 13.05 4.77 15.72
CA TRP A 116 13.69 5.57 16.76
C TRP A 116 13.34 5.09 18.18
N ALA A 117 12.08 4.72 18.42
CA ALA A 117 11.64 4.19 19.73
C ALA A 117 12.32 2.86 20.10
N ILE A 118 12.66 2.02 19.11
CA ILE A 118 13.33 0.72 19.29
C ILE A 118 14.87 0.87 19.19
N GLY A 119 15.39 2.09 19.00
CA GLY A 119 16.83 2.37 18.88
C GLY A 119 17.45 1.92 17.55
N GLN A 120 16.63 1.67 16.53
CA GLN A 120 17.06 1.37 15.16
C GLN A 120 17.06 2.67 14.33
N PRO A 121 18.19 3.08 13.74
CA PRO A 121 18.25 4.27 12.90
C PRO A 121 17.61 3.98 11.52
N MET A 122 16.27 3.97 11.48
CA MET A 122 15.51 4.09 10.24
C MET A 122 15.66 5.54 9.74
N THR A 123 16.50 5.73 8.74
CA THR A 123 16.60 7.01 8.03
C THR A 123 15.77 6.93 6.76
N LEU A 124 15.03 8.00 6.44
CA LEU A 124 14.40 8.19 5.13
C LEU A 124 15.47 8.56 4.09
N HIS A 125 16.60 7.85 4.08
CA HIS A 125 17.64 8.00 3.07
C HIS A 125 17.13 7.29 1.82
N PHE A 126 16.40 8.03 0.98
CA PHE A 126 16.46 7.74 -0.44
C PHE A 126 17.92 7.89 -0.82
N GLU A 127 18.58 6.79 -1.16
CA GLU A 127 19.89 6.84 -1.80
C GLU A 127 19.80 7.86 -2.95
N THR A 128 20.43 9.02 -2.79
CA THR A 128 20.69 10.01 -3.84
C THR A 128 21.70 9.46 -4.84
N CYS A 129 21.45 8.26 -5.36
CA CYS A 129 22.19 7.72 -6.48
C CYS A 129 21.57 8.34 -7.74
N GLU A 130 22.01 9.56 -8.10
CA GLU A 130 22.11 10.11 -9.48
C GLU A 130 22.22 11.66 -9.49
N PHE A 131 23.18 12.26 -8.79
CA PHE A 131 23.56 13.67 -9.07
C PHE A 131 25.06 13.90 -9.26
N SER A 132 25.90 12.94 -8.89
CA SER A 132 27.35 13.02 -9.05
C SER A 132 27.84 12.71 -10.48
N HIS A 133 26.99 12.17 -11.36
CA HIS A 133 27.39 11.86 -12.75
C HIS A 133 27.10 12.99 -13.77
N LEU A 134 26.49 14.11 -13.35
CA LEU A 134 26.16 15.26 -14.22
C LEU A 134 26.96 16.54 -13.88
N THR A 135 28.06 16.41 -13.15
CA THR A 135 29.01 17.51 -12.83
C THR A 135 30.45 17.19 -13.30
N SER A 136 30.63 16.19 -14.16
CA SER A 136 31.89 15.92 -14.85
C SER A 136 31.62 15.61 -16.31
N GLY A 137 31.39 16.68 -17.06
CA GLY A 137 31.34 16.75 -18.52
C GLY A 137 31.63 18.18 -18.93
#